data_AF-A0A967I0B1-F1
#
_entry.id   AF-A0A967I0B1-F1
#
_cell.length_a   1.000
_cell.length_b   1.000
_cell.length_c   1.000
_cell.angle_alpha   90.00
_cell.angle_beta   90.00
_cell.angle_gamma   90.00
#
_symmetry.space_group_name_H-M   'P 1'
#
loop_
_entity.id
_entity.type
_entity.pdbx_description
1 polymer ?
#
loop_
_entity_poly.entity_id
_entity_poly.type
_entity_poly.pdbx_seq_one_letter_code
_entity_poly.pdbx_strand_id
1 'polypeptide(L)'
;AYHGLQQVGWPMLLVRVSHGVGFSAFISASYTAVAQWVPARRRGQAYSYIGATILAAVALMPLAGEHLVRGFGYPALFNGAAATVLLAAILTFTPATSRAVATSTYEGSVLYGPLLRRRSICLLLLAILLFVQGHATVLNFVALQADRLGLPPGYYFAVAASLAFILRLVAASFIDRYGKKRFMKVSYVSFGIGICSIPLISYPPAFYASAFFYGTGLAFLFPAAVALAADQAKKPEELPGMMSLATAVFDLGFISGSVISGWFADLFSLDILFLAVGALSFVGLVLMYSPIEEAPTS
;
A
#
# COMPACT_ATOMS: atom_id res chain seq x y z
N ALA A 1 -5.71 7.64 32.78
CA ALA A 1 -5.10 8.96 32.51
C ALA A 1 -3.79 8.75 31.77
N TYR A 2 -3.73 9.09 30.47
CA TYR A 2 -2.54 8.95 29.63
C TYR A 2 -1.53 10.07 29.94
N HIS A 3 -0.65 9.87 30.92
CA HIS A 3 0.29 10.91 31.38
C HIS A 3 1.57 11.09 30.52
N GLY A 4 1.67 10.45 29.36
CA GLY A 4 2.84 10.59 28.46
C GLY A 4 2.58 11.22 27.09
N LEU A 5 1.32 11.49 26.74
CA LEU A 5 0.91 11.90 25.38
C LEU A 5 -0.07 13.09 25.38
N GLN A 6 -0.09 13.91 26.43
CA GLN A 6 -0.90 15.13 26.44
C GLN A 6 -0.30 16.30 25.63
N GLN A 7 0.86 16.08 24.99
CA GLN A 7 1.32 16.96 23.92
C GLN A 7 1.82 16.07 22.78
N VAL A 8 1.09 16.04 21.67
CA VAL A 8 1.69 15.75 20.36
C VAL A 8 2.65 16.91 20.06
N GLY A 9 3.81 16.90 20.72
CA GLY A 9 4.80 17.96 20.61
C GLY A 9 5.74 17.73 19.43
N TRP A 10 6.58 18.74 19.14
CA TRP A 10 7.64 18.63 18.13
C TRP A 10 8.51 17.36 18.19
N PRO A 11 8.78 16.73 19.37
CA PRO A 11 9.52 15.46 19.40
C PRO A 11 8.86 14.32 18.62
N MET A 12 7.54 14.17 18.69
CA MET A 12 6.84 13.10 17.97
C MET A 12 6.88 13.34 16.45
N LEU A 13 6.81 14.61 16.05
CA LEU A 13 6.95 15.01 14.64
C LEU A 13 8.38 14.78 14.13
N LEU A 14 9.40 15.10 14.92
CA LEU A 14 10.80 14.80 14.60
C LEU A 14 11.04 13.29 14.46
N VAL A 15 10.47 12.47 15.34
CA VAL A 15 10.53 11.01 15.23
C VAL A 15 9.86 10.54 13.94
N ARG A 16 8.68 11.07 13.60
CA ARG A 16 7.96 10.71 12.36
C ARG A 16 8.71 11.14 11.10
N VAL A 17 9.27 12.34 11.07
CA VAL A 17 10.08 12.83 9.94
C VAL A 17 11.34 11.98 9.79
N SER A 18 12.08 11.75 10.88
CA SER A 18 13.28 10.90 10.88
C SER A 18 12.98 9.48 10.40
N HIS A 19 11.88 8.89 10.89
CA HIS A 19 11.42 7.58 10.45
C HIS A 19 11.03 7.58 8.96
N GLY A 20 10.32 8.61 8.49
CA GLY A 20 9.94 8.74 7.08
C GLY A 20 11.15 8.85 6.15
N VAL A 21 12.13 9.67 6.50
CA VAL A 21 13.40 9.80 5.76
C VAL A 21 14.15 8.47 5.75
N GLY A 22 14.29 7.82 6.92
CA GLY A 22 14.95 6.52 7.04
C GLY A 22 14.24 5.42 6.23
N PHE A 23 12.91 5.36 6.29
CA PHE A 23 12.08 4.42 5.54
C PHE A 23 12.27 4.60 4.03
N SER A 24 12.17 5.84 3.53
CA SER A 24 12.36 6.14 2.11
C SER A 24 13.77 5.81 1.63
N ALA A 25 14.80 6.16 2.41
CA ALA A 25 16.19 5.85 2.10
C ALA A 25 16.43 4.33 2.07
N PHE A 26 15.87 3.59 3.04
CA PHE A 26 16.00 2.14 3.12
C PHE A 26 15.36 1.44 1.90
N ILE A 27 14.15 1.82 1.52
CA ILE A 27 13.47 1.25 0.35
C ILE A 27 14.30 1.54 -0.91
N SER A 28 14.66 2.80 -1.15
CA SER A 28 15.45 3.19 -2.33
C SER A 28 16.81 2.46 -2.42
N ALA A 29 17.53 2.38 -1.30
CA ALA A 29 18.80 1.67 -1.22
C ALA A 29 18.64 0.15 -1.45
N SER A 30 17.58 -0.46 -0.93
CA SER A 30 17.30 -1.89 -1.10
C SER A 30 17.04 -2.25 -2.57
N TYR A 31 16.21 -1.47 -3.26
CA TYR A 31 15.95 -1.69 -4.70
C TYR A 31 17.22 -1.44 -5.54
N THR A 32 18.01 -0.42 -5.20
CA THR A 32 19.28 -0.11 -5.89
C THR A 32 20.31 -1.21 -5.69
N ALA A 33 20.46 -1.74 -4.47
CA ALA A 33 21.36 -2.84 -4.17
C ALA A 33 21.01 -4.10 -4.98
N VAL A 34 19.71 -4.43 -5.09
CA VAL A 34 19.26 -5.53 -5.97
C VAL A 34 19.60 -5.26 -7.43
N ALA A 35 19.39 -4.04 -7.92
CA ALA A 35 19.73 -3.68 -9.30
C ALA A 35 21.23 -3.85 -9.62
N GLN A 36 22.10 -3.54 -8.64
CA GLN A 36 23.56 -3.61 -8.77
C GLN A 36 24.12 -5.02 -8.54
N TRP A 37 23.58 -5.79 -7.60
CA TRP A 37 24.15 -7.09 -7.22
C TRP A 37 23.50 -8.27 -7.95
N VAL A 38 22.27 -8.13 -8.46
CA VAL A 38 21.55 -9.22 -9.11
C VAL A 38 21.63 -9.07 -10.64
N PRO A 39 22.06 -10.12 -11.37
CA PRO A 39 22.06 -10.12 -12.83
C PRO A 39 20.66 -9.85 -13.41
N ALA A 40 20.57 -9.10 -14.51
CA ALA A 40 19.31 -8.66 -15.11
C ALA A 40 18.27 -9.79 -15.29
N ARG A 41 18.72 -10.98 -15.73
CA ARG A 41 17.87 -12.16 -15.92
C ARG A 41 17.17 -12.67 -14.65
N ARG A 42 17.71 -12.37 -13.46
CA ARG A 42 17.17 -12.80 -12.15
C ARG A 42 16.65 -11.65 -11.28
N ARG A 43 16.73 -10.39 -11.73
CA ARG A 43 16.26 -9.22 -10.96
C ARG A 43 14.78 -9.29 -10.63
N GLY A 44 13.94 -9.72 -11.58
CA GLY A 44 12.51 -9.89 -11.35
C GLY A 44 12.20 -10.84 -10.19
N GLN A 45 12.97 -11.94 -10.07
CA GLN A 45 12.84 -12.88 -8.96
C GLN A 45 13.27 -12.26 -7.63
N ALA A 46 14.38 -11.51 -7.61
CA ALA A 46 14.85 -10.81 -6.41
C ALA A 46 13.84 -9.74 -5.93
N TYR A 47 13.28 -8.94 -6.84
CA TYR A 47 12.20 -8.00 -6.50
C TYR A 47 10.94 -8.70 -6.01
N SER A 48 10.61 -9.88 -6.55
CA SER A 48 9.50 -10.71 -6.07
C SER A 48 9.72 -11.15 -4.61
N TYR A 49 10.94 -11.55 -4.23
CA TYR A 49 11.27 -11.90 -2.84
C TYR A 49 11.15 -10.70 -1.88
N ILE A 50 11.58 -9.50 -2.30
CA ILE A 50 11.38 -8.26 -1.52
C ILE A 50 9.88 -8.04 -1.30
N GLY A 51 9.08 -8.09 -2.36
CA GLY A 51 7.63 -7.93 -2.27
C GLY A 51 6.96 -8.97 -1.38
N ALA A 52 7.34 -10.24 -1.50
CA ALA A 52 6.81 -11.32 -0.66
C ALA A 52 7.12 -11.12 0.82
N THR A 53 8.34 -10.67 1.16
CA THR A 53 8.75 -10.38 2.54
C THR A 53 7.94 -9.22 3.13
N ILE A 54 7.73 -8.15 2.36
CA ILE A 54 6.90 -7.01 2.77
C ILE A 54 5.46 -7.47 3.07
N LEU A 55 4.88 -8.30 2.19
CA LEU A 55 3.53 -8.82 2.37
C LEU A 55 3.41 -9.71 3.61
N ALA A 56 4.39 -10.58 3.84
CA ALA A 56 4.43 -11.42 5.04
C ALA A 56 4.52 -10.56 6.32
N ALA A 57 5.36 -9.52 6.31
CA ALA A 57 5.47 -8.60 7.43
C ALA A 57 4.14 -7.88 7.71
N VAL A 58 3.49 -7.32 6.69
CA VAL A 58 2.18 -6.64 6.84
C VAL A 58 1.10 -7.59 7.36
N ALA A 59 1.15 -8.88 7.02
CA ALA A 59 0.19 -9.87 7.51
C ALA A 59 0.45 -10.31 8.96
N LEU A 60 1.71 -10.50 9.34
CA LEU A 60 2.09 -11.12 10.62
C LEU A 60 2.33 -10.09 11.73
N MET A 61 2.88 -8.92 11.41
CA MET A 61 3.29 -7.92 12.40
C MET A 61 2.12 -7.28 13.16
N PRO A 62 0.92 -7.03 12.58
CA PRO A 62 -0.21 -6.52 13.35
C PRO A 62 -0.63 -7.46 14.49
N LEU A 63 -0.63 -8.77 14.24
CA LEU A 63 -0.94 -9.79 15.26
C LEU A 63 0.15 -9.85 16.34
N ALA A 64 1.41 -9.94 15.92
CA ALA A 64 2.54 -9.95 16.85
C ALA A 64 2.57 -8.68 17.71
N GLY A 65 2.31 -7.52 17.09
CA GLY A 65 2.25 -6.23 17.76
C GLY A 65 1.09 -6.13 18.75
N GLU A 66 -0.11 -6.60 18.37
CA GLU A 66 -1.26 -6.64 19.28
C GLU A 66 -1.00 -7.55 20.49
N HIS A 67 -0.42 -8.74 20.29
CA HIS A 67 -0.03 -9.61 21.40
C HIS A 67 0.98 -8.95 22.34
N LEU A 68 1.96 -8.24 21.79
CA LEU A 68 2.99 -7.55 22.56
C LEU A 68 2.40 -6.38 23.37
N VAL A 69 1.50 -5.61 22.77
CA VAL A 69 0.79 -4.51 23.44
C VAL A 69 -0.11 -5.04 24.56
N ARG A 70 -0.88 -6.11 24.31
CA ARG A 70 -1.77 -6.70 25.32
C ARG A 70 -1.03 -7.32 26.50
N GLY A 71 0.12 -7.95 26.26
CA GLY A 71 0.91 -8.61 27.29
C GLY A 71 1.86 -7.68 28.05
N PHE A 72 2.50 -6.74 27.35
CA PHE A 72 3.66 -5.99 27.85
C PHE A 72 3.58 -4.47 27.60
N GLY A 73 2.49 -3.98 26.99
CA GLY A 73 2.26 -2.57 26.73
C GLY A 73 3.03 -2.00 25.52
N TYR A 74 2.78 -0.73 25.22
CA TYR A 74 3.41 -0.02 24.10
C TYR A 74 4.94 0.08 24.14
N PRO A 75 5.62 0.24 25.29
CA PRO A 75 7.09 0.26 25.32
C PRO A 75 7.72 -1.01 24.74
N ALA A 76 7.11 -2.17 25.01
CA ALA A 76 7.58 -3.44 24.45
C ALA A 76 7.45 -3.46 22.91
N LEU A 77 6.34 -2.93 22.36
CA LEU A 77 6.15 -2.79 20.91
C LEU A 77 7.26 -1.96 20.26
N PHE A 78 7.56 -0.78 20.81
CA PHE A 78 8.58 0.10 20.24
C PHE A 78 9.99 -0.47 20.40
N ASN A 79 10.32 -1.07 21.55
CA ASN A 79 11.63 -1.71 21.76
C ASN A 79 11.81 -2.94 20.87
N GLY A 80 10.76 -3.73 20.67
CA GLY A 80 10.77 -4.87 19.75
C GLY A 80 11.01 -4.42 18.30
N ALA A 81 10.30 -3.38 17.85
CA ALA A 81 10.53 -2.78 16.53
C ALA A 81 11.97 -2.28 16.38
N ALA A 82 12.50 -1.53 17.36
CA ALA A 82 13.88 -1.06 17.37
C ALA A 82 14.89 -2.21 17.29
N ALA A 83 14.68 -3.30 18.05
CA ALA A 83 15.53 -4.48 18.02
C ALA A 83 15.54 -5.17 16.65
N THR A 84 14.39 -5.27 15.97
CA THR A 84 14.32 -5.85 14.62
C THR A 84 15.06 -5.01 13.58
N VAL A 85 14.97 -3.68 13.67
CA VAL A 85 15.70 -2.76 12.79
C VAL A 85 17.21 -2.82 13.07
N LEU A 86 17.61 -2.88 14.33
CA LEU A 86 19.01 -3.06 14.72
C LEU A 86 19.58 -4.37 14.19
N LEU A 87 18.84 -5.47 14.31
CA LEU A 87 19.24 -6.76 13.76
C LEU A 87 19.40 -6.70 12.23
N ALA A 88 18.44 -6.09 11.52
CA ALA A 88 18.54 -5.90 10.07
C ALA A 88 19.75 -5.05 9.67
N ALA A 89 20.06 -3.99 10.43
CA ALA A 89 21.26 -3.18 10.22
C ALA A 89 22.54 -4.00 10.40
N ILE A 90 22.67 -4.78 11.48
CA ILE A 90 23.82 -5.66 11.72
C ILE A 90 24.00 -6.66 10.58
N LEU A 91 22.91 -7.30 10.11
CA LEU A 91 22.95 -8.23 9.00
C LEU A 91 23.38 -7.57 7.69
N THR A 92 23.03 -6.30 7.47
CA THR A 92 23.43 -5.54 6.27
C THR A 92 24.93 -5.21 6.25
N PHE A 93 25.55 -5.02 7.42
CA PHE A 93 26.99 -4.77 7.54
C PHE A 93 27.85 -6.05 7.49
N THR A 94 27.25 -7.24 7.38
CA THR A 94 28.03 -8.44 7.10
C THR A 94 28.55 -8.38 5.66
N PRO A 95 29.86 -8.61 5.42
CA PRO A 95 30.45 -8.40 4.10
C PRO A 95 29.78 -9.28 3.05
N ALA A 96 29.02 -8.64 2.16
CA ALA A 96 28.39 -9.30 1.04
C ALA A 96 29.46 -9.83 0.08
N THR A 97 29.45 -11.13 -0.19
CA THR A 97 30.31 -11.80 -1.19
C THR A 97 29.92 -11.47 -2.64
N SER A 98 28.95 -10.57 -2.84
CA SER A 98 28.41 -10.25 -4.16
C SER A 98 29.23 -9.16 -4.84
N ARG A 99 29.81 -9.51 -5.98
CA ARG A 99 30.51 -8.59 -6.87
C ARG A 99 29.46 -7.70 -7.56
N ALA A 100 29.60 -6.38 -7.48
CA ALA A 100 28.75 -5.46 -8.20
C ALA A 100 28.78 -5.78 -9.70
N VAL A 101 27.61 -6.03 -10.28
CA VAL A 101 27.44 -6.18 -11.72
C VAL A 101 27.24 -4.77 -12.28
N ALA A 102 28.08 -4.37 -13.25
CA ALA A 102 27.97 -3.06 -13.89
C ALA A 102 26.52 -2.82 -14.34
N THR A 103 25.91 -1.75 -13.81
CA THR A 103 24.57 -1.32 -14.20
C THR A 103 24.67 -0.60 -15.54
N SER A 104 23.86 -0.98 -16.52
CA SER A 104 23.57 -0.11 -17.66
C SER A 104 22.87 1.14 -17.12
N THR A 105 23.57 2.26 -17.08
CA THR A 105 22.96 3.58 -16.85
C THR A 105 22.03 3.87 -18.03
N TYR A 106 20.73 3.91 -17.77
CA TYR A 106 19.79 4.47 -18.74
C TYR A 106 19.99 5.99 -18.72
N GLU A 107 20.64 6.52 -19.75
CA GLU A 107 20.96 7.96 -19.89
C GLU A 107 19.81 8.80 -20.47
N GLY A 108 18.63 8.21 -20.68
CA GLY A 108 17.48 8.92 -21.23
C GLY A 108 16.81 9.83 -20.20
N SER A 109 16.61 11.11 -20.56
CA SER A 109 15.73 11.99 -19.78
C SER A 109 14.26 11.58 -19.99
N VAL A 110 13.55 11.33 -18.90
CA VAL A 110 12.12 11.02 -18.94
C VAL A 110 11.31 12.30 -19.12
N LEU A 111 10.59 12.42 -20.22
CA LEU A 111 9.69 13.56 -20.48
C LEU A 111 8.30 13.27 -19.90
N TYR A 112 8.00 13.83 -18.72
CA TYR A 112 6.71 13.65 -18.05
C TYR A 112 5.54 14.40 -18.71
N GLY A 113 5.80 15.57 -19.31
CA GLY A 113 4.77 16.42 -19.93
C GLY A 113 3.92 15.69 -21.00
N PRO A 114 4.53 15.00 -21.97
CA PRO A 114 3.80 14.17 -22.94
C PRO A 114 2.96 13.06 -22.32
N LEU A 115 3.44 12.44 -21.22
CA LEU A 115 2.68 11.41 -20.49
C LEU A 115 1.41 12.02 -19.89
N LEU A 116 1.55 13.13 -19.17
CA LEU A 116 0.43 13.81 -18.49
C LEU A 116 -0.55 14.51 -19.44
N ARG A 117 -0.17 14.73 -20.71
CA ARG A 117 -1.10 15.25 -21.72
C ARG A 117 -2.11 14.18 -22.19
N ARG A 118 -1.83 12.89 -21.96
CA ARG A 118 -2.72 11.80 -22.33
C ARG A 118 -3.83 11.64 -21.30
N ARG A 119 -5.07 11.87 -21.72
CA ARG A 119 -6.25 11.75 -20.87
C ARG A 119 -6.37 10.37 -20.19
N SER A 120 -6.04 9.28 -20.89
CA SER A 120 -6.06 7.92 -20.33
C SER A 120 -5.15 7.77 -19.11
N ILE A 121 -3.94 8.33 -19.18
CA ILE A 121 -2.96 8.32 -18.08
C ILE A 121 -3.49 9.11 -16.89
N CYS A 122 -4.00 10.32 -17.10
CA CYS A 122 -4.53 11.13 -16.00
C CYS A 122 -5.72 10.47 -15.29
N LEU A 123 -6.61 9.81 -16.05
CA LEU A 123 -7.75 9.08 -15.47
C LEU A 123 -7.30 7.84 -14.70
N LEU A 124 -6.28 7.13 -15.20
CA LEU A 124 -5.68 6.00 -14.48
C LEU A 124 -5.00 6.48 -13.19
N LEU A 125 -4.16 7.51 -13.25
CA LEU A 125 -3.49 8.09 -12.09
C LEU A 125 -4.51 8.59 -11.05
N LEU A 126 -5.61 9.23 -11.48
CA LEU A 126 -6.68 9.63 -10.56
C LEU A 126 -7.35 8.42 -9.90
N ALA A 127 -7.61 7.34 -10.64
CA ALA A 127 -8.15 6.12 -10.05
C ALA A 127 -7.19 5.53 -9.01
N ILE A 128 -5.89 5.43 -9.34
CA ILE A 128 -4.85 4.99 -8.41
C ILE A 128 -4.86 5.86 -7.14
N LEU A 129 -4.92 7.18 -7.28
CA LEU A 129 -4.99 8.11 -6.15
C LEU A 129 -6.18 7.80 -5.24
N LEU A 130 -7.38 7.60 -5.79
CA LEU A 130 -8.59 7.28 -5.02
C LEU A 130 -8.49 5.94 -4.29
N PHE A 131 -7.93 4.91 -4.94
CA PHE A 131 -7.65 3.63 -4.30
C PHE A 131 -6.71 3.81 -3.10
N VAL A 132 -5.58 4.49 -3.32
CA VAL A 132 -4.53 4.59 -2.30
C VAL A 132 -4.95 5.47 -1.15
N GLN A 133 -5.71 6.54 -1.43
CA GLN A 133 -6.32 7.36 -0.41
C GLN A 133 -7.23 6.52 0.50
N GLY A 134 -8.09 5.68 -0.09
CA GLY A 134 -8.93 4.78 0.72
C GLY A 134 -8.16 3.73 1.49
N HIS A 135 -7.09 3.20 0.90
CA HIS A 135 -6.21 2.26 1.59
C HIS A 135 -5.50 2.91 2.78
N ALA A 136 -5.00 4.13 2.60
CA ALA A 136 -4.36 4.92 3.65
C ALA A 136 -5.32 5.26 4.80
N THR A 137 -6.57 5.62 4.49
CA THR A 137 -7.61 5.85 5.50
C THR A 137 -7.83 4.61 6.36
N VAL A 138 -8.04 3.44 5.74
CA VAL A 138 -8.26 2.20 6.50
C VAL A 138 -7.04 1.85 7.35
N LEU A 139 -5.83 1.89 6.78
CA LEU A 139 -4.60 1.58 7.51
C LEU A 139 -4.39 2.43 8.77
N ASN A 140 -4.72 3.73 8.71
CA ASN A 140 -4.45 4.63 9.83
C ASN A 140 -5.60 4.69 10.83
N PHE A 141 -6.85 4.54 10.40
CA PHE A 141 -8.02 4.85 11.23
C PHE A 141 -8.88 3.64 11.60
N VAL A 142 -8.77 2.49 10.91
CA VAL A 142 -9.63 1.33 11.23
C VAL A 142 -9.35 0.79 12.63
N ALA A 143 -8.11 0.89 13.10
CA ALA A 143 -7.77 0.47 14.45
C ALA A 143 -8.47 1.31 15.52
N LEU A 144 -8.55 2.63 15.28
CA LEU A 144 -9.27 3.55 16.16
C LEU A 144 -10.78 3.26 16.15
N GLN A 145 -11.35 2.92 15.00
CA GLN A 145 -12.75 2.53 14.89
C GLN A 145 -13.04 1.20 15.61
N ALA A 146 -12.19 0.20 15.42
CA ALA A 146 -12.33 -1.10 16.07
C ALA A 146 -12.23 -0.98 17.60
N ASP A 147 -11.28 -0.18 18.10
CA ASP A 147 -11.09 0.09 19.53
C ASP A 147 -12.32 0.78 20.14
N ARG A 148 -12.90 1.78 19.45
CA ARG A 148 -14.17 2.42 19.87
C ARG A 148 -15.33 1.45 20.05
N LEU A 149 -15.33 0.34 19.32
CA LEU A 149 -16.37 -0.70 19.34
C LEU A 149 -15.98 -1.90 20.22
N GLY A 150 -14.85 -1.85 20.93
CA GLY A 150 -14.37 -2.94 21.78
C GLY A 150 -13.89 -4.18 20.99
N LEU A 151 -13.58 -4.01 19.71
CA LEU A 151 -13.12 -5.08 18.82
C LEU A 151 -11.60 -5.04 18.66
N PRO A 152 -10.95 -6.22 18.53
CA PRO A 152 -9.50 -6.31 18.50
C PRO A 152 -8.93 -5.85 17.14
N PRO A 153 -8.23 -4.71 17.05
CA PRO A 153 -7.85 -4.10 15.77
C PRO A 153 -6.96 -4.96 14.87
N GLY A 154 -6.03 -5.72 15.46
CA GLY A 154 -5.05 -6.52 14.71
C GLY A 154 -5.71 -7.65 13.93
N TYR A 155 -6.85 -8.16 14.38
CA TYR A 155 -7.62 -9.17 13.64
C TYR A 155 -8.21 -8.62 12.34
N TYR A 156 -8.55 -7.33 12.27
CA TYR A 156 -9.03 -6.71 11.04
C TYR A 156 -7.94 -6.80 9.97
N PHE A 157 -6.73 -6.36 10.32
CA PHE A 157 -5.58 -6.39 9.43
C PHE A 157 -5.13 -7.80 9.10
N ALA A 158 -5.15 -8.71 10.07
CA ALA A 158 -4.82 -10.11 9.84
C ALA A 158 -5.73 -10.73 8.78
N VAL A 159 -7.05 -10.62 8.94
CA VAL A 159 -8.02 -11.17 7.99
C VAL A 159 -7.87 -10.52 6.62
N ALA A 160 -7.81 -9.19 6.55
CA ALA A 160 -7.67 -8.47 5.30
C ALA A 160 -6.36 -8.82 4.56
N ALA A 161 -5.23 -8.86 5.27
CA ALA A 161 -3.91 -9.12 4.70
C ALA A 161 -3.73 -10.60 4.32
N SER A 162 -4.16 -11.54 5.16
CA SER A 162 -4.14 -12.97 4.83
C SER A 162 -5.00 -13.28 3.62
N LEU A 163 -6.21 -12.71 3.55
CA LEU A 163 -7.07 -12.87 2.39
C LEU A 163 -6.45 -12.25 1.13
N ALA A 164 -5.92 -11.03 1.23
CA ALA A 164 -5.23 -10.38 0.12
C ALA A 164 -4.05 -11.21 -0.40
N PHE A 165 -3.28 -11.82 0.52
CA PHE A 165 -2.17 -12.71 0.20
C PHE A 165 -2.64 -13.99 -0.50
N ILE A 166 -3.60 -14.71 0.09
CA ILE A 166 -4.14 -15.96 -0.47
C ILE A 166 -4.75 -15.72 -1.85
N LEU A 167 -5.61 -14.71 -1.97
CA LEU A 167 -6.23 -14.36 -3.25
C LEU A 167 -5.20 -13.94 -4.29
N ARG A 168 -4.14 -13.23 -3.89
CA ARG A 168 -3.06 -12.87 -4.82
C ARG A 168 -2.33 -14.10 -5.35
N LEU A 169 -2.07 -15.11 -4.52
CA LEU A 169 -1.44 -16.37 -4.96
C LEU A 169 -2.36 -17.15 -5.90
N VAL A 170 -3.65 -17.25 -5.59
CA VAL A 170 -4.60 -18.04 -6.37
C VAL A 170 -5.00 -17.35 -7.66
N ALA A 171 -5.21 -16.04 -7.63
CA ALA A 171 -5.77 -15.27 -8.73
C ALA A 171 -4.75 -14.54 -9.61
N ALA A 172 -3.43 -14.63 -9.32
CA ALA A 172 -2.38 -14.07 -10.17
C ALA A 172 -2.48 -14.54 -11.64
N SER A 173 -2.76 -15.83 -11.87
CA SER A 173 -2.90 -16.40 -13.21
C SER A 173 -4.21 -16.00 -13.92
N PHE A 174 -5.20 -15.51 -13.18
CA PHE A 174 -6.50 -15.15 -13.73
C PHE A 174 -6.55 -13.68 -14.17
N ILE A 175 -5.76 -12.79 -13.56
CA ILE A 175 -5.65 -11.37 -13.94
C ILE A 175 -5.23 -11.24 -15.40
N ASP A 176 -4.19 -11.97 -15.80
CA ASP A 176 -3.68 -11.96 -17.17
C ASP A 176 -4.67 -12.58 -18.18
N ARG A 177 -5.57 -13.45 -17.71
CA ARG A 177 -6.55 -14.16 -18.57
C ARG A 177 -7.85 -13.40 -18.80
N TYR A 178 -8.38 -12.68 -17.79
CA TYR A 178 -9.69 -12.01 -17.88
C TYR A 178 -9.62 -10.48 -18.00
N GLY A 179 -8.42 -9.93 -18.03
CA GLY A 179 -8.16 -8.51 -18.23
C GLY A 179 -8.07 -7.71 -16.93
N LYS A 180 -6.97 -6.96 -16.82
CA LYS A 180 -6.59 -6.08 -15.72
C LYS A 180 -7.69 -5.06 -15.40
N LYS A 181 -8.31 -4.45 -16.41
CA LYS A 181 -9.37 -3.45 -16.22
C LYS A 181 -10.65 -4.07 -15.66
N ARG A 182 -10.97 -5.30 -16.05
CA ARG A 182 -12.12 -6.05 -15.47
C ARG A 182 -11.87 -6.38 -14.01
N PHE A 183 -10.67 -6.84 -13.69
CA PHE A 183 -10.27 -7.08 -12.30
C PHE A 183 -10.36 -5.80 -11.47
N MET A 184 -9.79 -4.68 -11.91
CA MET A 184 -9.89 -3.41 -11.18
C MET A 184 -11.34 -3.00 -10.90
N LYS A 185 -12.26 -3.18 -11.85
CA LYS A 185 -13.70 -2.91 -11.63
C LYS A 185 -14.26 -3.74 -10.48
N VAL A 186 -14.10 -5.06 -10.53
CA VAL A 186 -14.61 -5.97 -9.47
C VAL A 186 -13.96 -5.64 -8.12
N SER A 187 -12.68 -5.32 -8.13
CA SER A 187 -11.93 -5.00 -6.93
C SER A 187 -12.33 -3.67 -6.32
N TYR A 188 -12.62 -2.63 -7.11
CA TYR A 188 -13.19 -1.38 -6.57
C TYR A 188 -14.56 -1.59 -5.92
N VAL A 189 -15.42 -2.42 -6.50
CA VAL A 189 -16.72 -2.74 -5.89
C VAL A 189 -16.51 -3.38 -4.51
N SER A 190 -15.69 -4.43 -4.44
CA SER A 190 -15.39 -5.10 -3.17
C SER A 190 -14.71 -4.18 -2.17
N PHE A 191 -13.74 -3.38 -2.63
CA PHE A 191 -13.01 -2.43 -1.79
C PHE A 191 -13.95 -1.37 -1.20
N GLY A 192 -14.80 -0.76 -2.03
CA GLY A 192 -15.76 0.25 -1.60
C GLY A 192 -16.81 -0.29 -0.63
N ILE A 193 -17.36 -1.49 -0.90
CA ILE A 193 -18.27 -2.16 0.04
C ILE A 193 -17.57 -2.40 1.37
N GLY A 194 -16.34 -2.91 1.34
CA GLY A 194 -15.54 -3.14 2.55
C GLY A 194 -15.38 -1.86 3.37
N ILE A 195 -14.95 -0.76 2.75
CA ILE A 195 -14.75 0.51 3.45
C ILE A 195 -16.07 1.10 3.96
N CYS A 196 -17.12 1.13 3.14
CA CYS A 196 -18.44 1.64 3.55
C CYS A 196 -19.07 0.83 4.69
N SER A 197 -18.67 -0.43 4.86
CA SER A 197 -19.17 -1.29 5.94
C SER A 197 -18.43 -1.12 7.27
N ILE A 198 -17.28 -0.42 7.28
CA ILE A 198 -16.48 -0.18 8.51
C ILE A 198 -17.30 0.50 9.64
N PRO A 199 -18.14 1.53 9.37
CA PRO A 199 -18.99 2.12 10.41
C PRO A 199 -19.98 1.13 11.04
N LEU A 200 -20.32 0.06 10.32
CA LEU A 200 -21.33 -0.95 10.70
C LEU A 200 -20.72 -2.16 11.43
N ILE A 201 -19.43 -2.14 11.78
CA ILE A 201 -18.73 -3.26 12.43
C ILE A 201 -19.11 -3.43 13.92
N SER A 202 -20.39 -3.30 14.26
CA SER A 202 -20.88 -3.33 15.65
C SER A 202 -20.85 -4.73 16.28
N TYR A 203 -20.57 -5.78 15.51
CA TYR A 203 -20.53 -7.18 15.96
C TYR A 203 -19.51 -8.00 15.13
N PRO A 204 -18.96 -9.11 15.66
CA PRO A 204 -17.82 -9.80 15.03
C PRO A 204 -18.04 -10.26 13.57
N PRO A 205 -19.21 -10.82 13.18
CA PRO A 205 -19.48 -11.12 11.78
C PRO A 205 -19.37 -9.92 10.82
N ALA A 206 -19.92 -8.74 11.18
CA ALA A 206 -19.82 -7.54 10.35
C ALA A 206 -18.38 -7.05 10.22
N PHE A 207 -17.61 -7.15 11.32
CA PHE A 207 -16.18 -6.84 11.33
C PHE A 207 -15.38 -7.70 10.35
N TYR A 208 -15.55 -9.03 10.39
CA TYR A 208 -14.85 -9.94 9.48
C TYR A 208 -15.35 -9.83 8.04
N ALA A 209 -16.64 -9.57 7.82
CA ALA A 209 -17.18 -9.32 6.49
C ALA A 209 -16.57 -8.05 5.85
N SER A 210 -16.47 -6.96 6.62
CA SER A 210 -15.81 -5.72 6.19
C SER A 210 -14.35 -5.99 5.81
N ALA A 211 -13.60 -6.67 6.67
CA ALA A 211 -12.21 -7.04 6.41
C ALA A 211 -12.05 -7.93 5.16
N PHE A 212 -13.00 -8.84 4.93
CA PHE A 212 -13.02 -9.71 3.76
C PHE A 212 -13.20 -8.92 2.45
N PHE A 213 -14.20 -8.05 2.40
CA PHE A 213 -14.46 -7.24 1.20
C PHE A 213 -13.30 -6.26 0.91
N TYR A 214 -12.79 -5.62 1.96
CA TYR A 214 -11.62 -4.74 1.85
C TYR A 214 -10.36 -5.49 1.39
N GLY A 215 -10.05 -6.64 2.02
CA GLY A 215 -8.91 -7.49 1.66
C GLY A 215 -8.97 -8.02 0.24
N THR A 216 -10.17 -8.39 -0.23
CA THR A 216 -10.40 -8.83 -1.62
C THR A 216 -10.14 -7.71 -2.62
N GLY A 217 -10.59 -6.49 -2.33
CA GLY A 217 -10.26 -5.32 -3.15
C GLY A 217 -8.75 -5.05 -3.18
N LEU A 218 -8.10 -5.08 -2.02
CA LEU A 218 -6.67 -4.84 -1.86
C LEU A 218 -5.80 -5.89 -2.58
N ALA A 219 -6.26 -7.14 -2.66
CA ALA A 219 -5.55 -8.25 -3.31
C ALA A 219 -5.12 -7.88 -4.74
N PHE A 220 -6.03 -7.20 -5.46
CA PHE A 220 -5.95 -7.03 -6.91
C PHE A 220 -5.78 -5.57 -7.36
N LEU A 221 -6.31 -4.58 -6.62
CA LEU A 221 -6.21 -3.17 -7.03
C LEU A 221 -4.76 -2.72 -7.21
N PHE A 222 -3.88 -3.04 -6.26
CA PHE A 222 -2.48 -2.67 -6.32
C PHE A 222 -1.73 -3.28 -7.54
N PRO A 223 -1.67 -4.61 -7.72
CA PRO A 223 -0.95 -5.20 -8.86
C PRO A 223 -1.60 -4.84 -10.21
N ALA A 224 -2.93 -4.78 -10.30
CA ALA A 224 -3.60 -4.41 -11.55
C ALA A 224 -3.37 -2.94 -11.93
N ALA A 225 -3.33 -2.03 -10.95
CA ALA A 225 -2.98 -0.62 -11.16
C ALA A 225 -1.56 -0.47 -11.73
N VAL A 226 -0.59 -1.18 -11.13
CA VAL A 226 0.81 -1.16 -11.60
C VAL A 226 0.93 -1.73 -13.01
N ALA A 227 0.24 -2.84 -13.29
CA ALA A 227 0.24 -3.46 -14.61
C ALA A 227 -0.43 -2.57 -15.68
N LEU A 228 -1.57 -1.95 -15.37
CA LEU A 228 -2.23 -1.01 -16.28
C LEU A 228 -1.41 0.27 -16.49
N ALA A 229 -0.67 0.73 -15.48
CA ALA A 229 0.27 1.83 -15.63
C ALA A 229 1.36 1.44 -16.63
N ALA A 230 1.99 0.28 -16.48
CA ALA A 230 2.97 -0.20 -17.46
C ALA A 230 2.40 -0.27 -18.89
N ASP A 231 1.16 -0.72 -19.06
CA ASP A 231 0.48 -0.79 -20.37
C ASP A 231 0.24 0.58 -21.02
N GLN A 232 0.22 1.68 -20.26
CA GLN A 232 0.09 3.02 -20.85
C GLN A 232 1.37 3.50 -21.55
N ALA A 233 2.51 2.86 -21.29
CA ALA A 233 3.76 3.18 -21.97
C ALA A 233 3.71 2.63 -23.41
N LYS A 234 3.56 3.53 -24.39
CA LYS A 234 3.48 3.13 -25.82
C LYS A 234 4.86 2.86 -26.42
N LYS A 235 5.91 3.38 -25.78
CA LYS A 235 7.31 3.20 -26.16
C LYS A 235 8.11 2.68 -24.97
N PRO A 236 9.16 1.87 -25.18
CA PRO A 236 10.04 1.41 -24.10
C PRO A 236 10.62 2.54 -23.24
N GLU A 237 10.87 3.70 -23.86
CA GLU A 237 11.41 4.91 -23.21
C GLU A 237 10.43 5.58 -22.23
N GLU A 238 9.11 5.36 -22.43
CA GLU A 238 8.06 5.93 -21.57
C GLU A 238 7.84 5.12 -20.31
N LEU A 239 8.20 3.83 -20.31
CA LEU A 239 7.92 2.89 -19.22
C LEU A 239 8.52 3.36 -17.89
N PRO A 240 9.80 3.78 -17.79
CA PRO A 240 10.34 4.31 -16.54
C PRO A 240 9.56 5.53 -16.02
N GLY A 241 9.11 6.41 -16.92
CA GLY A 241 8.34 7.59 -16.54
C GLY A 241 6.93 7.27 -16.06
N MET A 242 6.27 6.32 -16.70
CA MET A 242 4.94 5.88 -16.29
C MET A 242 4.97 5.16 -14.94
N MET A 243 5.98 4.31 -14.71
CA MET A 243 6.18 3.66 -13.42
C MET A 243 6.53 4.67 -12.32
N SER A 244 7.37 5.67 -12.63
CA SER A 244 7.70 6.78 -11.72
C SER A 244 6.44 7.58 -11.33
N LEU A 245 5.59 7.95 -12.30
CA LEU A 245 4.33 8.65 -12.03
C LEU A 245 3.37 7.82 -11.19
N ALA A 246 3.22 6.53 -11.48
CA ALA A 246 2.36 5.65 -10.69
C ALA A 246 2.84 5.58 -9.23
N THR A 247 4.14 5.36 -9.01
CA THR A 247 4.75 5.36 -7.67
C THR A 247 4.56 6.70 -6.96
N ALA A 248 4.81 7.82 -7.64
CA ALA A 248 4.61 9.15 -7.07
C ALA A 248 3.16 9.38 -6.62
N VAL A 249 2.18 8.86 -7.38
CA VAL A 249 0.76 8.92 -7.00
C VAL A 249 0.43 7.98 -5.85
N PHE A 250 1.04 6.79 -5.78
CA PHE A 250 0.95 5.92 -4.60
C PHE A 250 1.43 6.66 -3.35
N ASP A 251 2.64 7.21 -3.38
CA ASP A 251 3.22 7.91 -2.24
C ASP A 251 2.38 9.14 -1.86
N LEU A 252 1.97 9.93 -2.85
CA LEU A 252 1.08 11.07 -2.63
C LEU A 252 -0.24 10.63 -1.99
N GLY A 253 -0.85 9.54 -2.45
CA GLY A 253 -2.09 9.00 -1.89
C GLY A 253 -1.94 8.55 -0.44
N PHE A 254 -0.81 7.93 -0.07
CA PHE A 254 -0.55 7.55 1.32
C PHE A 254 -0.36 8.77 2.23
N ILE A 255 0.43 9.75 1.78
CA ILE A 255 0.71 10.98 2.54
C ILE A 255 -0.56 11.82 2.67
N SER A 256 -1.14 12.21 1.54
CA SER A 256 -2.33 13.06 1.51
C SER A 256 -3.55 12.35 2.10
N GLY A 257 -3.74 11.07 1.81
CA GLY A 257 -4.86 10.30 2.34
C GLY A 257 -4.85 10.22 3.86
N SER A 258 -3.69 10.01 4.48
CA SER A 258 -3.58 9.98 5.95
C SER A 258 -3.88 11.35 6.58
N VAL A 259 -3.31 12.43 6.01
CA VAL A 259 -3.48 13.80 6.53
C VAL A 259 -4.90 14.32 6.33
N ILE A 260 -5.43 14.20 5.11
CA ILE A 260 -6.80 14.63 4.77
C ILE A 260 -7.81 13.83 5.59
N SER A 261 -7.63 12.52 5.73
CA SER A 261 -8.52 11.69 6.54
C SER A 261 -8.51 12.09 8.00
N GLY A 262 -7.35 12.38 8.58
CA GLY A 262 -7.26 12.84 9.97
C GLY A 262 -8.01 14.15 10.18
N TRP A 263 -7.74 15.15 9.34
CA TRP A 263 -8.44 16.43 9.41
C TRP A 263 -9.95 16.29 9.21
N PHE A 264 -10.38 15.43 8.28
CA PHE A 264 -11.78 15.17 8.01
C PHE A 264 -12.48 14.42 9.17
N ALA A 265 -11.80 13.44 9.79
CA ALA A 265 -12.30 12.73 10.95
C ALA A 265 -12.51 13.65 12.16
N ASP A 266 -11.60 14.62 12.35
CA ASP A 266 -11.67 15.60 13.44
C ASP A 266 -12.83 16.57 13.26
N LEU A 267 -13.15 16.96 12.01
CA LEU A 267 -14.25 17.87 11.69
C LEU A 267 -15.63 17.22 11.73
N PHE A 268 -15.74 15.96 11.30
CA PHE A 268 -17.02 15.26 11.15
C PHE A 268 -17.10 14.08 12.12
N SER A 269 -16.65 12.91 11.68
CA SER A 269 -16.50 11.70 12.49
C SER A 269 -15.75 10.63 11.69
N LEU A 270 -15.31 9.56 12.37
CA LEU A 270 -14.75 8.39 11.69
C LEU A 270 -15.77 7.70 10.79
N ASP A 271 -17.04 7.65 11.20
CA ASP A 271 -18.09 6.97 10.42
C ASP A 271 -18.30 7.67 9.07
N ILE A 272 -18.42 9.00 9.09
CA ILE A 272 -18.60 9.80 7.87
C ILE A 272 -17.34 9.72 7.00
N LEU A 273 -16.14 9.70 7.60
CA LEU A 273 -14.89 9.51 6.88
C LEU A 273 -14.89 8.21 6.08
N PHE A 274 -15.20 7.07 6.71
CA PHE A 274 -15.22 5.78 6.02
C PHE A 274 -16.30 5.73 4.93
N LEU A 275 -17.49 6.28 5.18
CA LEU A 275 -18.53 6.37 4.14
C LEU A 275 -18.09 7.24 2.96
N ALA A 276 -17.49 8.40 3.21
CA ALA A 276 -17.03 9.32 2.16
C ALA A 276 -15.92 8.70 1.31
N VAL A 277 -14.94 8.08 1.96
CA VAL A 277 -13.80 7.43 1.30
C VAL A 277 -14.24 6.16 0.56
N GLY A 278 -15.15 5.38 1.15
CA GLY A 278 -15.79 4.25 0.47
C GLY A 278 -16.58 4.71 -0.76
N ALA A 279 -17.33 5.81 -0.66
CA ALA A 279 -18.02 6.42 -1.79
C ALA A 279 -17.05 6.87 -2.91
N LEU A 280 -15.93 7.49 -2.54
CA LEU A 280 -14.88 7.90 -3.49
C LEU A 280 -14.26 6.71 -4.22
N SER A 281 -14.18 5.53 -3.61
CA SER A 281 -13.70 4.34 -4.30
C SER A 281 -14.63 3.90 -5.45
N PHE A 282 -15.94 4.17 -5.36
CA PHE A 282 -16.87 3.95 -6.47
C PHE A 282 -16.69 4.98 -7.59
N VAL A 283 -16.15 6.18 -7.30
CA VAL A 283 -15.68 7.08 -8.37
C VAL A 283 -14.50 6.45 -9.10
N GLY A 284 -13.58 5.80 -8.38
CA GLY A 284 -12.51 4.98 -8.97
C GLY A 284 -13.04 3.88 -9.91
N LEU A 285 -14.12 3.20 -9.51
CA LEU A 285 -14.85 2.25 -10.35
C LEU A 285 -15.39 2.91 -11.63
N VAL A 286 -16.04 4.08 -11.52
CA VAL A 286 -16.57 4.81 -12.69
C VAL A 286 -15.45 5.18 -13.66
N LEU A 287 -14.28 5.60 -13.15
CA LEU A 287 -13.10 5.88 -13.97
C LEU A 287 -12.60 4.66 -14.75
N MET A 288 -12.82 3.44 -14.24
CA MET A 288 -12.48 2.21 -14.97
C MET A 288 -13.40 1.93 -16.18
N TYR A 289 -14.48 2.68 -16.38
CA TYR A 289 -15.26 2.64 -17.63
C TYR A 289 -14.76 3.63 -18.68
N SER A 290 -13.84 4.51 -18.32
CA SER A 290 -13.23 5.49 -19.22
C SER A 290 -12.24 4.83 -20.22
N PRO A 291 -11.76 5.53 -21.26
CA PRO A 291 -10.92 4.96 -22.31
C PRO A 291 -9.45 4.78 -21.86
N ILE A 292 -9.25 4.11 -20.72
CA ILE A 292 -7.95 3.57 -20.31
C ILE A 292 -7.67 2.35 -21.19
N GLU A 293 -6.61 2.44 -22.00
CA GLU A 293 -6.14 1.36 -22.87
C GLU A 293 -5.60 0.21 -22.02
N GLU A 294 -5.81 -1.03 -22.45
CA GLU A 294 -5.25 -2.23 -21.84
C GLU A 294 -4.51 -2.99 -22.93
N ALA A 295 -3.30 -3.49 -22.62
CA ALA A 295 -2.57 -4.29 -23.60
C ALA A 295 -3.32 -5.61 -23.87
N PRO A 296 -3.35 -6.11 -25.12
CA PRO A 296 -4.03 -7.36 -25.43
C PRO A 296 -3.44 -8.51 -24.59
N THR A 297 -4.32 -9.32 -24.01
CA THR A 297 -3.96 -10.53 -23.27
C THR A 297 -3.39 -11.55 -24.25
N SER A 298 -2.14 -11.98 -24.04
CA SER A 298 -1.45 -13.02 -24.84
C SER A 298 -2.07 -14.39 -24.68
#